data_AF-A0A936CPG0-F1
#
_entry.id   AF-A0A936CPG0-F1
#
_cell.length_a   1.000
_cell.length_b   1.000
_cell.length_c   1.000
_cell.angle_alpha   90.00
_cell.angle_beta   90.00
_cell.angle_gamma   90.00
#
_symmetry.space_group_name_H-M   'P 1'
#
loop_
_entity.id
_entity.type
_entity.pdbx_description
1 polymer ?
#
loop_
_entity_poly.entity_id
_entity_poly.type
_entity_poly.pdbx_seq_one_letter_code
_entity_poly.pdbx_strand_id
1 'polypeptide(L)'
;MPAALDAGHREPAGCEDVRTPCQGCHLINVARGAHLNEADLLSALASGRLGRAILDVFREEPLPAAHPFWRHPQITLTPHVAAITRAGTGASDILENYHRAMAGEVLRNQVDVAKGY
;
A
#
# COMPACT_ATOMS: atom_id res chain seq x y z
N MET A 1 -40.74 27.82 -19.23
CA MET A 1 -39.88 27.29 -20.31
C MET A 1 -38.84 26.39 -19.67
N PRO A 2 -38.97 25.06 -19.76
CA PRO A 2 -37.96 24.14 -19.24
C PRO A 2 -36.82 23.99 -20.25
N ALA A 3 -35.58 24.07 -19.79
CA ALA A 3 -34.43 23.64 -20.57
C ALA A 3 -34.13 22.19 -20.19
N ALA A 4 -34.26 21.30 -21.17
CA ALA A 4 -33.76 19.93 -21.16
C ALA A 4 -32.30 19.89 -21.65
N LEU A 5 -31.66 18.73 -21.43
CA LEU A 5 -30.29 18.30 -21.79
C LEU A 5 -29.26 18.60 -20.67
N ASP A 6 -28.49 17.66 -20.14
CA ASP A 6 -28.00 16.40 -20.71
C ASP A 6 -27.86 15.32 -19.61
N ALA A 7 -28.42 14.15 -19.90
CA ALA A 7 -28.20 12.93 -19.15
C ALA A 7 -26.83 12.36 -19.55
N GLY A 8 -25.76 12.85 -18.92
CA GLY A 8 -24.40 12.43 -19.27
C GLY A 8 -23.39 12.32 -18.12
N HIS A 9 -23.72 12.75 -16.90
CA HIS A 9 -22.86 12.52 -15.74
C HIS A 9 -23.21 11.16 -15.10
N ARG A 10 -22.62 10.09 -15.63
CA ARG A 10 -22.42 8.90 -14.79
C ARG A 10 -21.39 9.28 -13.75
N GLU A 11 -21.85 9.50 -12.52
CA GLU A 11 -21.03 9.33 -11.32
C GLU A 11 -20.17 8.06 -11.53
N PRO A 12 -18.83 8.11 -11.33
CA PRO A 12 -18.05 6.89 -11.36
C PRO A 12 -18.66 5.95 -10.33
N ALA A 13 -18.96 4.71 -10.75
CA ALA A 13 -19.51 3.71 -9.86
C ALA A 13 -18.64 3.64 -8.60
N GLY A 14 -19.16 4.20 -7.51
CA GLY A 14 -18.50 4.18 -6.22
C GLY A 14 -18.32 2.74 -5.79
N CYS A 15 -17.16 2.42 -5.23
CA CYS A 15 -16.93 1.18 -4.50
C CYS A 15 -17.75 1.21 -3.20
N GLU A 16 -19.06 1.06 -3.30
CA GLU A 16 -19.96 0.98 -2.13
C GLU A 16 -19.99 -0.44 -1.54
N ASP A 17 -19.47 -1.43 -2.27
CA ASP A 17 -19.30 -2.83 -1.83
C ASP A 17 -17.93 -3.39 -2.24
N VAL A 18 -17.09 -3.75 -1.26
CA VAL A 18 -15.77 -4.37 -1.43
C VAL A 18 -15.80 -5.68 -2.24
N ARG A 19 -16.97 -6.30 -2.38
CA ARG A 19 -17.17 -7.56 -3.11
C ARG A 19 -17.41 -7.34 -4.61
N THR A 20 -17.73 -6.12 -5.03
CA THR A 20 -17.95 -5.83 -6.44
C THR A 20 -16.61 -5.57 -7.12
N PRO A 21 -16.28 -6.25 -8.25
CA PRO A 21 -15.05 -6.02 -8.98
C PRO A 21 -15.01 -4.58 -9.49
N CYS A 22 -14.26 -3.73 -8.78
CA CYS A 22 -14.11 -2.33 -9.17
C CYS A 22 -13.27 -2.25 -10.45
N GLN A 23 -13.87 -1.77 -11.54
CA GLN A 23 -13.17 -1.47 -12.78
C GLN A 23 -12.42 -0.15 -12.64
N GLY A 24 -11.16 -0.09 -13.10
CA GLY A 24 -10.34 1.11 -13.01
C GLY A 24 -9.81 1.44 -11.60
N CYS A 25 -9.92 0.52 -10.64
CA CYS A 25 -9.41 0.72 -9.28
C CYS A 25 -7.88 0.97 -9.25
N HIS A 26 -7.38 1.54 -8.17
CA HIS A 26 -5.94 1.77 -8.00
C HIS A 26 -5.40 0.96 -6.82
N LEU A 27 -4.22 0.36 -7.01
CA LEU A 27 -3.52 -0.37 -5.97
C LEU A 27 -2.44 0.52 -5.35
N ILE A 28 -2.36 0.55 -4.02
CA ILE A 28 -1.24 1.16 -3.29
C ILE A 28 -0.64 0.09 -2.38
N ASN A 29 0.63 -0.28 -2.59
CA ASN A 29 1.33 -1.22 -1.71
C ASN A 29 2.48 -0.51 -0.98
N VAL A 30 2.27 -0.30 0.31
CA VAL A 30 3.24 0.25 1.28
C VAL A 30 3.53 -0.72 2.42
N ALA A 31 3.19 -2.01 2.23
CA ALA A 31 3.33 -3.05 3.25
C ALA A 31 4.65 -3.81 3.05
N ARG A 32 4.62 -4.94 2.33
CA ARG A 32 5.79 -5.74 1.95
C ARG A 32 5.66 -6.20 0.51
N GLY A 33 6.78 -6.34 -0.20
CA GLY A 33 6.77 -6.78 -1.59
C GLY A 33 6.18 -8.19 -1.78
N ALA A 34 6.39 -9.08 -0.81
CA ALA A 34 5.86 -10.44 -0.85
C ALA A 34 4.31 -10.54 -0.83
N HIS A 35 3.59 -9.46 -0.51
CA HIS A 35 2.13 -9.44 -0.58
C HIS A 35 1.60 -9.37 -2.02
N LEU A 36 2.45 -8.99 -2.97
CA LEU A 36 2.07 -8.73 -4.35
C LEU A 36 2.53 -9.87 -5.27
N ASN A 37 1.58 -10.45 -6.00
CA ASN A 37 1.91 -11.23 -7.19
C ASN A 37 2.06 -10.27 -8.38
N GLU A 38 3.28 -10.13 -8.88
CA GLU A 38 3.61 -9.19 -9.95
C GLU A 38 2.96 -9.56 -11.30
N ALA A 39 2.83 -10.85 -11.60
CA ALA A 39 2.17 -11.31 -12.83
C ALA A 39 0.67 -10.98 -12.81
N ASP A 40 0.01 -11.18 -11.67
CA ASP A 40 -1.40 -10.85 -11.49
C ASP A 40 -1.63 -9.34 -11.55
N LEU A 41 -0.70 -8.55 -11.02
CA LEU A 41 -0.73 -7.09 -11.12
C LEU A 41 -0.69 -6.64 -12.59
N LEU A 42 0.26 -7.17 -13.37
CA LEU A 42 0.40 -6.82 -14.79
C LEU A 42 -0.84 -7.22 -15.59
N SER A 43 -1.41 -8.40 -15.34
CA SER A 43 -2.66 -8.84 -15.97
C SER A 43 -3.85 -7.94 -15.58
N ALA A 44 -3.94 -7.53 -14.32
CA ALA A 44 -4.99 -6.64 -13.84
C ALA A 44 -4.91 -5.23 -14.46
N LEU A 45 -3.69 -4.71 -14.67
CA LEU A 45 -3.46 -3.44 -15.35
C LEU A 45 -3.81 -3.55 -16.85
N ALA A 46 -3.35 -4.61 -17.51
CA ALA A 46 -3.61 -4.85 -18.92
C ALA A 46 -5.10 -5.03 -19.24
N SER A 47 -5.86 -5.66 -18.34
CA SER A 47 -7.32 -5.84 -18.48
C SER A 47 -8.15 -4.61 -18.12
N GLY A 48 -7.53 -3.54 -17.60
CA GLY A 48 -8.24 -2.35 -17.12
C GLY A 48 -8.97 -2.54 -15.78
N ARG A 49 -8.88 -3.73 -15.16
CA ARG A 49 -9.38 -3.97 -13.81
C ARG A 49 -8.71 -3.03 -12.80
N LEU A 50 -7.40 -2.84 -12.96
CA LEU A 50 -6.66 -1.77 -12.29
C LEU A 50 -6.31 -0.67 -13.29
N GLY A 51 -6.58 0.57 -12.91
CA GLY A 51 -6.16 1.75 -13.67
C GLY A 51 -4.69 2.11 -13.44
N ARG A 52 -4.19 1.95 -12.20
CA ARG A 52 -2.82 2.29 -11.77
C ARG A 52 -2.38 1.48 -10.57
N ALA A 53 -1.06 1.42 -10.35
CA ALA A 53 -0.47 0.94 -9.11
C ALA A 53 0.63 1.88 -8.60
N ILE A 54 0.68 2.09 -7.29
CA ILE A 54 1.73 2.84 -6.59
C ILE A 54 2.40 1.85 -5.64
N LEU A 55 3.69 1.59 -5.86
CA LEU A 55 4.43 0.54 -5.15
C LEU A 55 5.65 1.15 -4.45
N ASP A 56 5.69 0.99 -3.12
CA ASP A 56 6.85 1.40 -2.32
C ASP A 56 7.78 0.24 -1.98
N VAL A 57 7.30 -1.00 -2.12
CA VAL A 57 7.98 -2.21 -1.65
C VAL A 57 8.00 -3.29 -2.73
N PHE A 58 9.07 -4.07 -2.77
CA PHE A 58 9.34 -5.08 -3.80
C PHE A 58 9.81 -6.40 -3.20
N ARG A 59 9.69 -7.50 -3.94
CA ARG A 59 10.15 -8.81 -3.43
C ARG A 59 11.67 -8.87 -3.30
N GLU A 60 12.37 -8.22 -4.23
CA GLU A 60 13.81 -8.01 -4.21
C GLU A 60 14.08 -6.51 -4.16
N GLU A 61 14.91 -6.10 -3.19
CA GLU A 61 15.25 -4.70 -2.96
C GLU A 61 16.78 -4.53 -2.85
N PRO A 62 17.39 -3.55 -3.56
CA PRO A 62 16.76 -2.61 -4.49
C PRO A 62 16.14 -3.29 -5.71
N LEU A 63 15.06 -2.74 -6.25
CA LEU A 63 14.40 -3.31 -7.42
C LEU A 63 15.40 -3.42 -8.59
N PRO A 64 15.62 -4.61 -9.18
CA PRO A 64 16.60 -4.77 -10.25
C PRO A 64 16.39 -3.78 -11.39
N ALA A 65 17.47 -3.20 -11.93
CA ALA A 65 17.37 -2.14 -12.94
C ALA A 65 16.67 -2.58 -14.25
N ALA A 66 16.70 -3.89 -14.54
CA ALA A 66 16.02 -4.47 -15.70
C ALA A 66 14.53 -4.77 -15.46
N HIS A 67 14.01 -4.53 -14.26
CA HIS A 67 12.65 -4.89 -13.88
C HIS A 67 11.59 -4.11 -14.71
N PRO A 68 10.54 -4.78 -15.22
CA PRO A 68 9.54 -4.14 -16.10
C PRO A 68 8.79 -2.99 -15.44
N PHE A 69 8.62 -3.01 -14.11
CA PHE A 69 7.92 -1.96 -13.38
C PHE A 69 8.54 -0.57 -13.58
N TRP A 70 9.86 -0.48 -13.77
CA TRP A 70 10.54 0.80 -14.04
C TRP A 70 10.00 1.54 -15.27
N ARG A 71 9.47 0.80 -16.26
CA ARG A 71 9.02 1.35 -17.54
C ARG A 71 7.50 1.26 -17.74
N HIS A 72 6.78 0.69 -16.79
CA HIS A 72 5.34 0.45 -16.95
C HIS A 72 4.55 1.75 -16.74
N PRO A 73 3.77 2.23 -17.74
CA PRO A 73 3.18 3.58 -17.71
C PRO A 73 2.09 3.79 -16.63
N GLN A 74 1.53 2.70 -16.12
CA GLN A 74 0.53 2.70 -15.06
C GLN A 74 1.09 2.41 -13.67
N ILE A 75 2.41 2.25 -13.52
CA ILE A 75 3.07 1.96 -12.25
C ILE A 75 3.93 3.15 -11.80
N THR A 76 3.73 3.60 -10.57
CA THR A 76 4.58 4.58 -9.89
C THR A 76 5.36 3.88 -8.79
N LEU A 77 6.67 4.14 -8.72
CA LEU A 77 7.56 3.49 -7.76
C LEU A 77 8.10 4.52 -6.75
N THR A 78 8.17 4.12 -5.49
CA THR A 78 8.95 4.81 -4.44
C THR A 78 9.90 3.80 -3.77
N PRO A 79 11.11 4.21 -3.35
CA PRO A 79 12.16 3.28 -2.94
C PRO A 79 12.10 2.88 -1.46
N HIS A 80 11.02 2.25 -1.01
CA HIS A 80 10.80 1.82 0.39
C HIS A 80 10.91 2.96 1.40
N VAL A 81 10.16 4.04 1.14
CA VAL A 81 10.20 5.30 1.90
C VAL A 81 8.81 5.79 2.33
N ALA A 82 7.77 4.97 2.20
CA ALA A 82 6.40 5.37 2.57
C ALA A 82 6.29 5.75 4.06
N ALA A 83 7.06 5.10 4.93
CA ALA A 83 7.13 5.42 6.34
C ALA A 83 8.53 5.16 6.91
N ILE A 84 9.35 6.22 6.98
CA ILE A 84 10.68 6.13 7.58
C ILE A 84 10.58 6.37 9.09
N THR A 85 11.21 5.50 9.89
CA THR A 85 11.31 5.69 11.34
C THR A 85 12.09 6.96 11.66
N ARG A 86 11.45 7.87 12.39
CA ARG A 86 12.09 9.09 12.89
C ARG A 86 12.89 8.76 14.15
N ALA A 87 14.19 9.04 14.13
CA ALA A 87 15.10 8.70 15.24
C ALA A 87 14.62 9.26 16.59
N GLY A 88 14.13 10.50 16.62
CA GLY A 88 13.66 11.13 17.86
C GLY A 88 12.48 10.40 18.49
N THR A 89 11.42 10.10 17.72
CA THR A 89 10.26 9.39 18.26
C THR A 89 10.59 7.92 18.55
N GLY A 90 11.39 7.27 17.70
CA GLY A 90 11.82 5.89 17.92
C GLY A 90 12.66 5.72 19.19
N ALA A 91 13.57 6.67 19.46
CA ALA A 91 14.34 6.67 20.71
C ALA A 91 13.44 6.83 21.94
N SER A 92 12.43 7.70 21.87
CA SER A 92 11.44 7.86 22.95
C SER A 92 10.69 6.56 23.23
N ASP A 93 10.24 5.85 22.20
CA ASP A 93 9.54 4.56 22.36
C ASP A 93 10.42 3.49 23.00
N ILE A 94 11.70 3.44 22.62
CA ILE A 94 12.69 2.52 23.20
C ILE A 94 12.93 2.86 24.68
N LEU A 95 13.15 4.13 25.01
CA LEU A 95 13.41 4.57 26.39
C LEU A 95 12.22 4.30 27.32
N GLU A 96 10.99 4.48 26.85
CA GLU A 96 9.78 4.14 27.61
C GLU A 96 9.76 2.64 27.95
N ASN A 97 10.00 1.78 26.97
CA ASN A 97 10.04 0.34 27.20
C ASN A 97 11.23 -0.09 28.07
N TYR A 98 12.36 0.60 27.99
CA TYR A 98 13.49 0.38 28.89
C TYR A 98 13.11 0.67 30.35
N HIS A 99 12.49 1.82 30.65
CA HIS A 99 12.05 2.13 32.02
C HIS A 99 11.01 1.14 32.54
N ARG A 100 10.06 0.73 31.70
CA ARG A 100 9.07 -0.31 32.04
C ARG A 100 9.74 -1.62 32.42
N ALA A 101 10.70 -2.08 31.62
CA ALA A 101 11.45 -3.29 31.88
C ALA A 101 12.16 -3.22 33.25
N MET A 102 12.82 -2.09 33.54
CA MET A 102 13.52 -1.88 34.82
C MET A 102 12.57 -1.84 36.03
N ALA A 103 11.34 -1.40 35.84
CA ALA A 103 10.30 -1.37 36.87
C ALA A 103 9.50 -2.69 37.00
N GLY A 104 9.78 -3.70 36.16
CA GLY A 104 9.00 -4.94 36.11
C GLY A 104 7.60 -4.77 35.51
N GLU A 105 7.38 -3.69 34.75
CA GLU A 105 6.12 -3.39 34.08
C GLU A 105 6.03 -4.07 32.70
N VAL A 106 4.78 -4.22 32.22
CA VAL A 106 4.51 -4.77 30.89
C VAL A 106 4.97 -3.79 29.80
N LEU A 107 5.73 -4.31 28.84
CA LEU A 107 6.20 -3.54 27.68
C LEU A 107 5.04 -3.17 26.76
N ARG A 108 5.14 -1.99 26.12
CA ARG A 108 4.21 -1.55 25.07
C ARG A 108 4.54 -2.21 23.74
N ASN A 109 3.52 -2.39 22.90
CA ASN A 109 3.64 -2.84 21.50
C ASN A 109 4.40 -4.17 21.35
N GLN A 110 4.12 -5.13 22.24
CA GLN A 110 4.74 -6.45 22.18
C GLN A 110 4.26 -7.21 20.94
N VAL A 111 5.22 -7.82 20.25
CA VAL A 111 4.96 -8.75 19.14
C VAL A 111 4.45 -10.06 19.70
N ASP A 112 3.34 -10.55 19.18
CA ASP A 112 2.86 -11.89 19.46
C ASP A 112 3.56 -12.86 18.48
N VAL A 113 4.60 -13.54 18.96
CA VAL A 113 5.43 -14.43 18.13
C VAL A 113 4.60 -15.58 17.52
N ALA A 114 3.52 -16.01 18.18
CA ALA A 114 2.66 -17.07 17.64
C ALA A 114 1.79 -16.56 16.49
N LYS A 115 1.38 -15.28 16.52
CA LYS A 115 0.70 -14.63 15.39
C LYS A 115 1.66 -14.16 14.30
N GLY A 116 2.91 -13.90 14.64
CA GLY A 116 3.95 -13.42 13.74
C GLY A 116 3.95 -11.90 13.54
N TYR A 117 3.21 -11.13 14.35
CA TYR A 117 3.16 -9.67 14.35
C TYR A 117 2.74 -9.09 15.71
#